data_AF-A0A8C9ZHT8-F1
#
_entry.id   AF-A0A8C9ZHT8-F1
#
_cell.length_a   1.000
_cell.length_b   1.000
_cell.length_c   1.000
_cell.angle_alpha   90.00
_cell.angle_beta   90.00
_cell.angle_gamma   90.00
#
_symmetry.space_group_name_H-M   'P 1'
#
loop_
_entity.id
_entity.type
_entity.pdbx_description
1 polymer ?
#
loop_
_entity_poly.entity_id
_entity_poly.type
_entity_poly.pdbx_seq_one_letter_code
_entity_poly.pdbx_strand_id
1 'polypeptide(L)'
;MEKSNSDGNGYIVSSELGDLFREAGCPLPGYQIRELLQKLDRDNDSRINFDEFTIFKDMKDDRMAQGFKKALNKKQGIVAIGGTSEISSAGTQHSISEQERFAFANYINSSLEKDPDCKHLLPINPETEALFKAVADGVILCKLINLSVADTIDERTINKKKLTAFTTQENLNLALNSASAIGCQVVNIGAQDLKEGKPHLVLGLLWQIIKIGLFAAIELSRNEAIAALLEEGESLEELMKLSPEELLLRWANFHLKKAGMSISNFSGDIKFYSHKKLDSKAYFHLLEQIAPDGSKEDVPRIEVDMTGLYEKDLTKRAECMLKQAERLGCRQFVTATDVVCGNSKLNMAFVAKLFNKHPALTKPDNQDWNNVESETREERTFRNWMNSLGVSPHVHHIYGDLQDAMVILQLYKTIKVPVDWDKVNQPPFKGKGAGHLKKMENCTYAVELGKKKAGFSLVGIGGQDLYDGNPTLTLALVWQLMRRYTLNVLEELGHGAVAGDDLIVSWVNKTLAEAGKSSSIKSFKDKVIGTSIPVLELIDAIQPQSVNFELVQKGSLSDEDKLNNAKYAISMARKIGAKVYALPEDLVEINPKMVMTIFACLMGRGMKRA
;
A
#
# COMPACT_ATOMS: atom_id res chain seq x y z
N MET A 1 8.22 -33.64 -15.37
CA MET A 1 8.88 -34.93 -15.61
C MET A 1 9.27 -35.61 -14.31
N GLU A 2 10.07 -34.97 -13.43
CA GLU A 2 10.50 -35.59 -12.15
C GLU A 2 9.37 -36.05 -11.23
N LYS A 3 8.21 -35.38 -11.24
CA LYS A 3 7.03 -35.77 -10.45
C LYS A 3 6.21 -36.93 -11.04
N SER A 4 6.42 -37.27 -12.31
CA SER A 4 5.50 -38.12 -13.09
C SER A 4 6.16 -39.36 -13.68
N ASN A 5 7.49 -39.46 -13.53
CA ASN A 5 8.29 -40.64 -13.85
C ASN A 5 8.39 -41.48 -12.57
N SER A 6 7.36 -42.28 -12.34
CA SER A 6 7.20 -43.13 -11.15
C SER A 6 8.36 -44.13 -11.00
N ASP A 7 8.97 -44.48 -12.13
CA ASP A 7 9.92 -45.58 -12.25
C ASP A 7 11.39 -45.09 -12.26
N GLY A 8 11.62 -43.77 -12.27
CA GLY A 8 12.94 -43.14 -12.26
C GLY A 8 13.78 -43.37 -13.51
N ASN A 9 13.21 -43.90 -14.60
CA ASN A 9 13.96 -44.36 -15.77
C ASN A 9 14.28 -43.27 -16.82
N GLY A 10 13.69 -42.08 -16.69
CA GLY A 10 13.97 -40.91 -17.53
C GLY A 10 12.98 -40.73 -18.70
N TYR A 11 12.00 -41.62 -18.83
CA TYR A 11 11.02 -41.64 -19.91
C TYR A 11 9.60 -41.62 -19.34
N ILE A 12 8.62 -41.12 -20.10
CA ILE A 12 7.19 -41.16 -19.75
C ILE A 12 6.48 -42.11 -20.71
N VAL A 13 5.78 -43.11 -20.18
CA VAL A 13 4.93 -44.03 -20.96
C VAL A 13 3.47 -43.59 -21.01
N SER A 14 2.65 -44.21 -21.86
CA SER A 14 1.24 -43.84 -22.08
C SER A 14 0.40 -43.78 -20.79
N SER A 15 0.62 -44.71 -19.86
CA SER A 15 -0.06 -44.72 -18.56
C SER A 15 0.34 -43.53 -17.68
N GLU A 16 1.64 -43.26 -17.57
CA GLU A 16 2.19 -42.15 -16.79
C GLU A 16 1.81 -40.79 -17.37
N LEU A 17 1.72 -40.68 -18.71
CA LEU A 17 1.21 -39.48 -19.37
C LEU A 17 -0.28 -39.26 -19.05
N GLY A 18 -1.07 -40.33 -19.02
CA GLY A 18 -2.48 -40.27 -18.62
C GLY A 18 -2.67 -39.82 -17.17
N ASP A 19 -1.85 -40.36 -16.28
CA ASP A 19 -1.84 -39.99 -14.86
C ASP A 19 -1.36 -38.56 -14.65
N LEU A 20 -0.35 -38.09 -15.40
CA LEU A 20 0.10 -36.70 -15.40
C LEU A 20 -1.03 -35.72 -15.77
N PHE A 21 -1.83 -36.02 -16.79
CA PHE A 21 -2.96 -35.16 -17.17
C PHE A 21 -4.11 -35.20 -16.16
N ARG A 22 -4.35 -36.36 -15.54
CA ARG A 22 -5.29 -36.50 -14.42
C ARG A 22 -4.82 -35.70 -13.20
N GLU A 23 -3.53 -35.78 -12.88
CA GLU A 23 -2.86 -35.01 -11.85
C GLU A 23 -2.73 -33.53 -12.19
N ALA A 24 -2.80 -33.11 -13.45
CA ALA A 24 -2.87 -31.70 -13.82
C ALA A 24 -4.31 -31.14 -13.72
N GLY A 25 -5.32 -31.99 -13.47
CA GLY A 25 -6.73 -31.59 -13.39
C GLY A 25 -7.41 -31.48 -14.77
N CYS A 26 -6.84 -32.11 -15.80
CA CYS A 26 -7.38 -32.17 -17.16
C CYS A 26 -7.30 -33.61 -17.71
N PRO A 27 -8.11 -34.55 -17.20
CA PRO A 27 -8.05 -35.94 -17.63
C PRO A 27 -8.42 -36.09 -19.11
N LEU A 28 -7.59 -36.79 -19.87
CA LEU A 28 -7.82 -37.10 -21.28
C LEU A 28 -8.30 -38.55 -21.46
N PRO A 29 -9.21 -38.82 -22.42
CA PRO A 29 -9.56 -40.18 -22.82
C PRO A 29 -8.35 -40.93 -23.40
N GLY A 30 -8.27 -42.24 -23.17
CA GLY A 30 -7.12 -43.07 -23.60
C GLY A 30 -6.76 -43.02 -25.09
N TYR A 31 -7.72 -42.73 -25.98
CA TYR A 31 -7.43 -42.56 -27.40
C TYR A 31 -6.68 -41.26 -27.70
N GLN A 32 -6.97 -40.16 -26.98
CA GLN A 32 -6.26 -38.87 -27.12
C GLN A 32 -4.85 -38.94 -26.53
N ILE A 33 -4.65 -39.73 -25.48
CA ILE A 33 -3.32 -39.99 -24.91
C ILE A 33 -2.44 -40.73 -25.92
N ARG A 34 -2.99 -41.72 -26.64
CA ARG A 34 -2.26 -42.45 -27.69
C ARG A 34 -1.94 -41.57 -28.90
N GLU A 35 -2.87 -40.72 -29.32
CA GLU A 35 -2.65 -39.74 -30.39
C GLU A 35 -1.56 -38.72 -30.01
N LEU A 36 -1.59 -38.25 -28.76
CA LEU A 36 -0.58 -37.33 -28.24
C LEU A 36 0.80 -38.00 -28.17
N LEU A 37 0.86 -39.27 -27.77
CA LEU A 37 2.11 -40.02 -27.70
C LEU A 37 2.70 -40.22 -29.10
N GLN A 38 1.91 -40.64 -30.10
CA GLN A 38 2.35 -40.73 -31.50
C GLN A 38 2.82 -39.39 -32.08
N LYS A 39 2.30 -38.27 -31.58
CA LYS A 39 2.66 -36.93 -32.07
C LYS A 39 3.97 -36.41 -31.47
N LEU A 40 4.30 -36.87 -30.26
CA LEU A 40 5.45 -36.38 -29.49
C LEU A 40 6.66 -37.31 -29.58
N ASP A 41 6.41 -38.61 -29.70
CA ASP A 41 7.40 -39.66 -29.93
C ASP A 41 7.98 -39.51 -31.35
N ARG A 42 9.15 -38.87 -31.44
CA ARG A 42 9.81 -38.55 -32.71
C ARG A 42 10.76 -39.65 -33.15
N ASP A 43 11.26 -40.44 -32.21
CA ASP A 43 12.14 -41.58 -32.47
C ASP A 43 11.37 -42.91 -32.61
N ASN A 44 10.05 -42.89 -32.43
CA ASN A 44 9.10 -44.02 -32.50
C ASN A 44 9.41 -45.13 -31.49
N ASP A 45 9.96 -44.79 -30.32
CA ASP A 45 10.28 -45.74 -29.27
C ASP A 45 9.08 -46.10 -28.36
N SER A 46 7.91 -45.53 -28.67
CA SER A 46 6.65 -45.63 -27.92
C SER A 46 6.72 -45.06 -26.49
N ARG A 47 7.66 -44.14 -26.25
CA ARG A 47 7.87 -43.42 -24.98
C ARG A 47 8.11 -41.94 -25.29
N ILE A 48 8.19 -41.11 -24.24
CA ILE A 48 8.49 -39.69 -24.37
C ILE A 48 9.69 -39.36 -23.50
N ASN A 49 10.77 -38.88 -24.13
CA ASN A 49 11.97 -38.40 -23.44
C ASN A 49 11.88 -36.89 -23.11
N PHE A 50 12.87 -36.38 -22.37
CA PHE A 50 12.83 -35.00 -21.84
C PHE A 50 12.80 -33.93 -22.95
N ASP A 51 13.50 -34.17 -24.05
CA ASP A 51 13.57 -33.21 -25.15
C ASP A 51 12.23 -33.16 -25.90
N GLU A 52 11.61 -34.32 -26.14
CA GLU A 52 10.27 -34.43 -26.72
C GLU A 52 9.20 -33.78 -25.85
N PHE A 53 9.29 -33.97 -24.53
CA PHE A 53 8.38 -33.34 -23.57
C PHE A 53 8.56 -31.81 -23.50
N THR A 54 9.80 -31.32 -23.66
CA THR A 54 10.08 -29.88 -23.68
C THR A 54 9.52 -29.23 -24.93
N ILE A 55 9.60 -29.90 -26.09
CA ILE A 55 8.99 -29.44 -27.33
C ILE A 55 7.46 -29.34 -27.17
N PHE A 56 6.81 -30.31 -26.53
CA PHE A 56 5.38 -30.24 -26.23
C PHE A 56 5.01 -29.01 -25.40
N LYS A 57 5.83 -28.69 -24.38
CA LYS A 57 5.64 -27.50 -23.57
C LYS A 57 5.77 -26.22 -24.39
N ASP A 58 6.59 -26.19 -25.44
CA ASP A 58 6.85 -24.97 -26.21
C ASP A 58 5.98 -24.82 -27.48
N MET A 59 5.16 -25.82 -27.81
CA MET A 59 4.16 -25.72 -28.87
C MET A 59 3.08 -24.68 -28.52
N LYS A 60 3.01 -23.59 -29.30
CA LYS A 60 2.09 -22.46 -29.08
C LYS A 60 0.71 -22.66 -29.70
N ASP A 61 0.61 -23.45 -30.78
CA ASP A 61 -0.60 -23.56 -31.60
C ASP A 61 -1.41 -24.85 -31.35
N ASP A 62 -0.97 -25.70 -30.41
CA ASP A 62 -1.66 -26.94 -30.09
C ASP A 62 -2.66 -26.76 -28.93
N ARG A 63 -3.93 -27.06 -29.20
CA ARG A 63 -5.04 -26.90 -28.24
C ARG A 63 -4.87 -27.75 -26.98
N MET A 64 -4.27 -28.94 -27.07
CA MET A 64 -4.01 -29.81 -25.92
C MET A 64 -2.84 -29.29 -25.09
N ALA A 65 -1.77 -28.79 -25.73
CA ALA A 65 -0.65 -28.15 -25.04
C ALA A 65 -1.08 -26.89 -24.28
N GLN A 66 -1.94 -26.07 -24.88
CA GLN A 66 -2.54 -24.90 -24.23
C GLN A 66 -3.43 -25.30 -23.04
N GLY A 67 -4.25 -26.35 -23.19
CA GLY A 67 -5.09 -26.89 -22.13
C GLY A 67 -4.28 -27.38 -20.93
N PHE A 68 -3.21 -28.12 -21.20
CA PHE A 68 -2.29 -28.64 -20.19
C PHE A 68 -1.51 -27.52 -19.48
N LYS A 69 -1.00 -26.51 -20.22
CA LYS A 69 -0.39 -25.31 -19.63
C LYS A 69 -1.35 -24.55 -18.71
N LYS A 70 -2.59 -24.36 -19.15
CA LYS A 70 -3.61 -23.67 -18.36
C LYS A 70 -3.96 -24.45 -17.09
N ALA A 71 -4.00 -25.78 -17.17
CA ALA A 71 -4.25 -26.67 -16.04
C ALA A 71 -3.08 -26.69 -15.05
N LEU A 72 -1.83 -26.74 -15.52
CA LEU A 72 -0.62 -26.60 -14.70
C LEU A 72 -0.57 -25.24 -14.00
N ASN A 73 -0.87 -24.15 -14.70
CA ASN A 73 -0.94 -22.81 -14.09
C ASN A 73 -2.07 -22.73 -13.04
N LYS A 74 -3.18 -23.45 -13.26
CA LYS A 74 -4.31 -23.51 -12.32
C LYS A 74 -4.01 -24.39 -11.10
N LYS A 75 -3.23 -25.46 -11.25
CA LYS A 75 -2.83 -26.36 -10.14
C LYS A 75 -1.60 -25.89 -9.37
N GLN A 76 -0.68 -25.14 -10.00
CA GLN A 76 0.33 -24.34 -9.29
C GLN A 76 -0.31 -23.26 -8.40
N GLY A 77 -1.55 -22.85 -8.71
CA GLY A 77 -2.38 -21.98 -7.88
C GLY A 77 -3.21 -22.67 -6.79
N ILE A 78 -3.24 -24.01 -6.73
CA ILE A 78 -4.06 -24.76 -5.76
C ILE A 78 -3.26 -25.93 -5.19
N VAL A 79 -2.32 -25.61 -4.31
CA VAL A 79 -2.14 -26.37 -3.06
C VAL A 79 -2.33 -25.35 -1.95
N ALA A 80 -3.61 -25.07 -1.72
CA ALA A 80 -4.08 -24.18 -0.68
C ALA A 80 -3.94 -24.90 0.66
N ILE A 81 -2.98 -24.49 1.48
CA ILE A 81 -3.25 -24.43 2.92
C ILE A 81 -4.21 -23.26 3.07
N GLY A 82 -5.41 -23.56 3.58
CA GLY A 82 -6.48 -22.58 3.76
C GLY A 82 -6.00 -21.36 4.55
N GLY A 83 -6.09 -20.20 3.89
CA GLY A 83 -5.82 -18.89 4.44
C GLY A 83 -6.21 -17.87 3.39
N THR A 84 -7.42 -17.32 3.49
CA THR A 84 -7.93 -16.26 2.62
C THR A 84 -7.09 -15.00 2.83
N SER A 85 -6.19 -14.73 1.89
CA SER A 85 -5.48 -13.46 1.80
C SER A 85 -5.11 -13.22 0.34
N GLU A 86 -5.77 -12.26 -0.30
CA GLU A 86 -5.41 -11.72 -1.62
C GLU A 86 -4.10 -10.90 -1.58
N ILE A 87 -3.36 -10.92 -0.47
CA ILE A 87 -2.14 -10.14 -0.17
C ILE A 87 -0.89 -10.74 -0.85
N SER A 88 -1.06 -11.63 -1.85
CA SER A 88 0.05 -12.27 -2.56
C SER A 88 -0.14 -12.27 -4.08
N SER A 89 -0.69 -11.18 -4.62
CA SER A 89 -0.72 -10.92 -6.07
C SER A 89 0.62 -10.39 -6.59
N ALA A 90 1.69 -11.14 -6.34
CA ALA A 90 2.89 -11.22 -7.17
C ALA A 90 3.56 -12.57 -6.85
N GLY A 91 3.20 -13.58 -7.64
CA GLY A 91 3.48 -14.99 -7.37
C GLY A 91 4.91 -15.26 -6.94
N THR A 92 5.07 -15.64 -5.68
CA THR A 92 6.32 -16.16 -5.16
C THR A 92 5.98 -16.98 -3.89
N GLN A 93 6.13 -18.30 -3.97
CA GLN A 93 5.76 -19.23 -2.91
C GLN A 93 6.98 -19.49 -1.98
N HIS A 94 6.78 -19.23 -0.68
CA HIS A 94 7.50 -19.78 0.49
C HIS A 94 8.98 -19.46 0.78
N SER A 95 9.73 -18.69 -0.02
CA SER A 95 11.15 -18.34 0.28
C SER A 95 11.45 -16.87 0.65
N ILE A 96 10.43 -16.01 0.79
CA ILE A 96 10.57 -14.53 0.74
C ILE A 96 10.65 -13.84 2.11
N SER A 97 10.28 -14.54 3.19
CA SER A 97 10.15 -13.91 4.51
C SER A 97 11.50 -13.50 5.11
N GLU A 98 12.58 -14.22 4.81
CA GLU A 98 13.87 -14.01 5.49
C GLU A 98 14.58 -12.74 5.02
N GLN A 99 14.63 -12.48 3.73
CA GLN A 99 15.26 -11.27 3.18
C GLN A 99 14.50 -10.01 3.63
N GLU A 100 13.17 -10.05 3.57
CA GLU A 100 12.33 -8.94 4.04
C GLU A 100 12.47 -8.72 5.54
N ARG A 101 12.44 -9.79 6.35
CA ARG A 101 12.67 -9.71 7.79
C ARG A 101 14.03 -9.10 8.10
N PHE A 102 15.08 -9.56 7.44
CA PHE A 102 16.44 -9.06 7.61
C PHE A 102 16.53 -7.56 7.27
N ALA A 103 15.99 -7.18 6.11
CA ALA A 103 15.94 -5.80 5.64
C ALA A 103 15.17 -4.87 6.59
N PHE A 104 13.98 -5.29 7.04
CA PHE A 104 13.12 -4.48 7.90
C PHE A 104 13.68 -4.37 9.33
N ALA A 105 14.23 -5.45 9.89
CA ALA A 105 14.91 -5.40 11.19
C ALA A 105 16.08 -4.40 11.16
N ASN A 106 16.92 -4.44 10.13
CA ASN A 106 18.01 -3.46 9.96
C ASN A 106 17.50 -2.03 9.74
N TYR A 107 16.46 -1.86 8.93
CA TYR A 107 15.81 -0.56 8.74
C TYR A 107 15.34 0.02 10.07
N ILE A 108 14.64 -0.79 10.89
CA ILE A 108 14.14 -0.40 12.22
C ILE A 108 15.31 -0.04 13.14
N ASN A 109 16.34 -0.89 13.21
CA ASN A 109 17.52 -0.65 14.04
C ASN A 109 18.17 0.70 13.71
N SER A 110 18.39 0.98 12.42
CA SER A 110 19.01 2.25 11.98
C SER A 110 18.10 3.47 12.16
N SER A 111 16.79 3.31 11.94
CA SER A 111 15.86 4.44 11.93
C SER A 111 15.40 4.84 13.32
N LEU A 112 15.34 3.89 14.26
CA LEU A 112 14.89 4.10 15.64
C LEU A 112 16.03 3.97 16.66
N GLU A 113 17.29 3.90 16.22
CA GLU A 113 18.48 3.73 17.08
C GLU A 113 18.52 4.72 18.26
N LYS A 114 18.16 5.98 17.97
CA LYS A 114 18.20 7.10 18.92
C LYS A 114 16.89 7.30 19.67
N ASP A 115 15.84 6.52 19.38
CA ASP A 115 14.54 6.68 20.02
C ASP A 115 14.59 6.14 21.46
N PRO A 116 14.29 6.96 22.48
CA PRO A 116 14.41 6.56 23.88
C PRO A 116 13.38 5.49 24.29
N ASP A 117 12.23 5.42 23.64
CA ASP A 117 11.15 4.49 23.97
C ASP A 117 11.43 3.09 23.43
N CYS A 118 12.14 2.99 22.31
CA CYS A 118 12.49 1.72 21.66
C CYS A 118 13.76 1.05 22.21
N LYS A 119 14.52 1.69 23.11
CA LYS A 119 15.82 1.17 23.62
C LYS A 119 15.78 -0.24 24.18
N HIS A 120 14.64 -0.66 24.74
CA HIS A 120 14.47 -1.98 25.32
C HIS A 120 14.15 -3.08 24.28
N LEU A 121 13.85 -2.68 23.04
CA LEU A 121 13.51 -3.54 21.91
C LEU A 121 14.62 -3.58 20.85
N LEU A 122 15.59 -2.67 20.92
CA LEU A 122 16.66 -2.50 19.95
C LEU A 122 18.04 -2.86 20.55
N PRO A 123 18.98 -3.41 19.76
CA PRO A 123 18.81 -3.80 18.36
C PRO A 123 18.05 -5.13 18.22
N ILE A 124 17.19 -5.21 17.20
CA ILE A 124 16.54 -6.45 16.76
C ILE A 124 17.57 -7.28 16.01
N ASN A 125 17.73 -8.56 16.36
CA ASN A 125 18.56 -9.47 15.58
C ASN A 125 17.88 -9.80 14.24
N PRO A 126 18.44 -9.37 13.09
CA PRO A 126 17.81 -9.52 11.77
C PRO A 126 17.82 -10.97 11.24
N GLU A 127 18.68 -11.83 11.79
CA GLU A 127 18.82 -13.24 11.38
C GLU A 127 17.80 -14.17 12.06
N THR A 128 17.04 -13.65 13.02
CA THR A 128 16.09 -14.43 13.81
C THR A 128 14.67 -13.89 13.71
N GLU A 129 13.70 -14.63 14.23
CA GLU A 129 12.31 -14.20 14.37
C GLU A 129 12.10 -13.11 15.46
N ALA A 130 13.18 -12.54 16.01
CA ALA A 130 13.11 -11.47 17.00
C ALA A 130 12.28 -10.26 16.54
N LEU A 131 12.26 -9.97 15.23
CA LEU A 131 11.43 -8.91 14.65
C LEU A 131 9.95 -9.04 15.05
N PHE A 132 9.39 -10.25 14.97
CA PHE A 132 7.97 -10.48 15.24
C PHE A 132 7.60 -10.28 16.70
N LYS A 133 8.53 -10.61 17.60
CA LYS A 133 8.39 -10.34 19.05
C LYS A 133 8.56 -8.85 19.36
N ALA A 134 9.50 -8.19 18.70
CA ALA A 134 9.81 -6.77 18.95
C ALA A 134 8.66 -5.83 18.57
N VAL A 135 7.83 -6.17 17.59
CA VAL A 135 6.68 -5.35 17.18
C VAL A 135 5.38 -5.69 17.93
N ALA A 136 5.36 -6.81 18.69
CA ALA A 136 4.14 -7.37 19.28
C ALA A 136 3.51 -6.48 20.37
N ASP A 137 4.26 -5.50 20.88
CA ASP A 137 3.78 -4.55 21.88
C ASP A 137 3.21 -3.25 21.29
N GLY A 138 3.32 -3.10 19.96
CA GLY A 138 2.84 -1.97 19.17
C GLY A 138 3.69 -0.69 19.22
N VAL A 139 4.73 -0.60 20.07
CA VAL A 139 5.52 0.64 20.22
C VAL A 139 6.30 0.95 18.94
N ILE A 140 7.01 -0.04 18.40
CA ILE A 140 7.77 0.12 17.15
C ILE A 140 6.85 0.50 15.98
N LEU A 141 5.67 -0.13 15.89
CA LEU A 141 4.72 0.17 14.81
C LEU A 141 4.23 1.62 14.88
N CYS A 142 3.87 2.11 16.07
CA CYS A 142 3.48 3.50 16.25
C CYS A 142 4.61 4.48 15.87
N LYS A 143 5.85 4.18 16.26
CA LYS A 143 7.02 5.02 15.94
C LYS A 143 7.33 5.02 14.44
N LEU A 144 7.25 3.87 13.78
CA LEU A 144 7.43 3.78 12.33
C LEU A 144 6.35 4.54 11.57
N ILE A 145 5.09 4.55 12.04
CA ILE A 145 4.03 5.35 11.42
C ILE A 145 4.38 6.83 11.46
N ASN A 146 4.85 7.35 12.60
CA ASN A 146 5.31 8.75 12.71
C ASN A 146 6.57 9.03 11.90
N LEU A 147 7.46 8.06 11.74
CA LEU A 147 8.63 8.19 10.87
C LEU A 147 8.22 8.31 9.40
N SER A 148 7.20 7.55 8.96
CA SER A 148 6.71 7.58 7.59
C SER A 148 5.83 8.81 7.30
N VAL A 149 4.97 9.18 8.25
CA VAL A 149 4.09 10.36 8.17
C VAL A 149 4.09 11.03 9.54
N ALA A 150 4.86 12.11 9.66
CA ALA A 150 5.00 12.88 10.88
C ALA A 150 3.63 13.31 11.45
N ASP A 151 3.54 13.41 12.77
CA ASP A 151 2.34 13.86 13.50
C ASP A 151 1.08 12.98 13.33
N THR A 152 1.19 11.77 12.76
CA THR A 152 0.03 10.86 12.62
C THR A 152 -0.47 10.35 13.97
N ILE A 153 0.45 10.06 14.89
CA ILE A 153 0.19 9.57 16.25
C ILE A 153 0.77 10.56 17.25
N ASP A 154 -0.06 11.06 18.15
CA ASP A 154 0.38 11.75 19.34
C ASP A 154 1.02 10.73 20.29
N GLU A 155 2.34 10.79 20.43
CA GLU A 155 3.10 9.81 21.20
C GLU A 155 2.75 9.76 22.69
N ARG A 156 2.09 10.80 23.23
CA ARG A 156 1.58 10.80 24.61
C ARG A 156 0.52 9.73 24.82
N THR A 157 -0.12 9.26 23.75
CA THR A 157 -1.13 8.20 23.79
C THR A 157 -0.53 6.79 23.79
N ILE A 158 0.75 6.64 23.43
CA ILE A 158 1.42 5.33 23.39
C ILE A 158 1.71 4.86 24.82
N ASN A 159 1.29 3.65 25.14
CA ASN A 159 1.69 3.01 26.39
C ASN A 159 3.15 2.54 26.23
N LYS A 160 4.08 3.11 27.00
CA LYS A 160 5.54 2.92 26.83
C LYS A 160 6.22 2.07 27.92
N LYS A 161 5.55 1.84 29.06
CA LYS A 161 6.14 1.16 30.23
C LYS A 161 5.14 0.20 30.86
N LYS A 162 5.65 -0.91 31.44
CA LYS A 162 4.88 -1.93 32.20
C LYS A 162 3.62 -2.38 31.44
N LEU A 163 3.80 -2.87 30.22
CA LEU A 163 2.69 -3.22 29.35
C LEU A 163 1.94 -4.44 29.87
N THR A 164 0.64 -4.26 30.08
CA THR A 164 -0.31 -5.34 30.32
C THR A 164 -0.88 -5.85 28.99
N ALA A 165 -1.60 -6.96 29.02
CA ALA A 165 -2.33 -7.44 27.84
C ALA A 165 -3.29 -6.39 27.28
N PHE A 166 -3.91 -5.59 28.14
CA PHE A 166 -4.84 -4.53 27.75
C PHE A 166 -4.12 -3.34 27.11
N THR A 167 -3.07 -2.81 27.74
CA THR A 167 -2.33 -1.66 27.19
C THR A 167 -1.57 -2.02 25.91
N THR A 168 -1.17 -3.29 25.76
CA THR A 168 -0.61 -3.83 24.51
C THR A 168 -1.67 -3.82 23.40
N GLN A 169 -2.88 -4.30 23.69
CA GLN A 169 -4.00 -4.26 22.75
C GLN A 169 -4.31 -2.82 22.30
N GLU A 170 -4.26 -1.85 23.23
CA GLU A 170 -4.46 -0.44 22.91
C GLU A 170 -3.39 0.13 21.97
N ASN A 171 -2.11 -0.19 22.20
CA ASN A 171 -1.03 0.23 21.31
C ASN A 171 -1.21 -0.36 19.90
N LEU A 172 -1.59 -1.63 19.79
CA LEU A 172 -1.81 -2.30 18.52
C LEU A 172 -3.04 -1.74 17.79
N ASN A 173 -4.13 -1.43 18.51
CA ASN A 173 -5.28 -0.73 17.94
C ASN A 173 -4.90 0.66 17.43
N LEU A 174 -4.12 1.42 18.22
CA LEU A 174 -3.59 2.72 17.82
C LEU A 174 -2.76 2.60 16.54
N ALA A 175 -1.82 1.65 16.49
CA ALA A 175 -1.00 1.39 15.31
C ALA A 175 -1.84 1.02 14.08
N LEU A 176 -2.77 0.06 14.19
CA LEU A 176 -3.60 -0.40 13.07
C LEU A 176 -4.50 0.71 12.52
N ASN A 177 -5.20 1.43 13.40
CA ASN A 177 -6.10 2.50 12.97
C ASN A 177 -5.32 3.69 12.40
N SER A 178 -4.10 3.95 12.89
CA SER A 178 -3.24 5.01 12.35
C SER A 178 -2.61 4.62 11.03
N ALA A 179 -2.20 3.36 10.86
CA ALA A 179 -1.76 2.80 9.59
C ALA A 179 -2.89 2.89 8.54
N SER A 180 -4.12 2.55 8.92
CA SER A 180 -5.31 2.73 8.07
C SER A 180 -5.48 4.18 7.64
N ALA A 181 -5.31 5.14 8.56
CA ALA A 181 -5.49 6.56 8.28
C ALA A 181 -4.44 7.16 7.34
N ILE A 182 -3.26 6.55 7.22
CA ILE A 182 -2.23 6.91 6.23
C ILE A 182 -2.35 6.11 4.92
N GLY A 183 -3.37 5.26 4.78
CA GLY A 183 -3.66 4.53 3.55
C GLY A 183 -3.17 3.09 3.50
N CYS A 184 -2.68 2.52 4.61
CA CYS A 184 -2.38 1.08 4.67
C CYS A 184 -3.66 0.24 4.63
N GLN A 185 -3.63 -0.85 3.86
CA GLN A 185 -4.69 -1.85 3.84
C GLN A 185 -4.58 -2.76 5.06
N VAL A 186 -5.47 -2.54 6.05
CA VAL A 186 -5.48 -3.30 7.31
C VAL A 186 -6.76 -4.12 7.52
N VAL A 187 -7.60 -4.27 6.49
CA VAL A 187 -8.93 -4.93 6.59
C VAL A 187 -8.85 -6.36 7.16
N ASN A 188 -7.74 -7.07 6.89
CA ASN A 188 -7.53 -8.46 7.31
C ASN A 188 -6.47 -8.61 8.42
N ILE A 189 -6.17 -7.53 9.17
CA ILE A 189 -5.16 -7.55 10.23
C ILE A 189 -5.80 -7.08 11.55
N GLY A 190 -5.91 -8.00 12.50
CA GLY A 190 -6.33 -7.70 13.86
C GLY A 190 -5.14 -7.42 14.79
N ALA A 191 -5.39 -6.71 15.88
CA ALA A 191 -4.34 -6.48 16.89
C ALA A 191 -3.86 -7.80 17.54
N GLN A 192 -4.72 -8.81 17.66
CA GLN A 192 -4.29 -10.13 18.14
C GLN A 192 -3.30 -10.81 17.18
N ASP A 193 -3.47 -10.64 15.85
CA ASP A 193 -2.56 -11.20 14.86
C ASP A 193 -1.15 -10.62 14.97
N LEU A 194 -1.06 -9.32 15.24
CA LEU A 194 0.21 -8.62 15.47
C LEU A 194 0.83 -9.00 16.82
N LYS A 195 0.01 -9.15 17.86
CA LYS A 195 0.46 -9.62 19.18
C LYS A 195 1.03 -11.04 19.13
N GLU A 196 0.43 -11.91 18.33
CA GLU A 196 0.92 -13.26 18.07
C GLU A 196 2.16 -13.27 17.15
N GLY A 197 2.50 -12.14 16.52
CA GLY A 197 3.66 -12.01 15.66
C GLY A 197 3.52 -12.79 14.34
N LYS A 198 2.31 -12.89 13.77
CA LYS A 198 2.09 -13.64 12.52
C LYS A 198 2.96 -13.10 11.38
N PRO A 199 3.96 -13.87 10.88
CA PRO A 199 5.03 -13.32 10.03
C PRO A 199 4.54 -12.56 8.79
N HIS A 200 3.62 -13.16 8.03
CA HIS A 200 3.11 -12.58 6.78
C HIS A 200 2.33 -11.27 6.99
N LEU A 201 1.59 -11.16 8.11
CA LEU A 201 0.82 -9.95 8.43
C LEU A 201 1.73 -8.84 8.95
N VAL A 202 2.70 -9.19 9.80
CA VAL A 202 3.70 -8.24 10.31
C VAL A 202 4.56 -7.68 9.17
N LEU A 203 5.14 -8.55 8.33
CA LEU A 203 5.97 -8.10 7.20
C LEU A 203 5.15 -7.30 6.19
N GLY A 204 3.92 -7.71 5.91
CA GLY A 204 3.01 -6.98 5.03
C GLY A 204 2.68 -5.58 5.55
N LEU A 205 2.41 -5.43 6.84
CA LEU A 205 2.14 -4.13 7.46
C LEU A 205 3.39 -3.25 7.52
N LEU A 206 4.53 -3.80 7.94
CA LEU A 206 5.81 -3.08 7.98
C LEU A 206 6.18 -2.56 6.59
N TRP A 207 6.06 -3.39 5.55
CA TRP A 207 6.32 -2.97 4.19
C TRP A 207 5.44 -1.79 3.76
N GLN A 208 4.13 -1.85 4.02
CA GLN A 208 3.22 -0.77 3.67
C GLN A 208 3.59 0.55 4.37
N ILE A 209 3.87 0.50 5.68
CA ILE A 209 4.28 1.68 6.45
C ILE A 209 5.60 2.25 5.90
N ILE A 210 6.61 1.41 5.71
CA ILE A 210 7.93 1.83 5.20
C ILE A 210 7.80 2.42 3.79
N LYS A 211 7.01 1.77 2.91
CA LYS A 211 6.81 2.22 1.52
C LYS A 211 6.21 3.62 1.46
N ILE A 212 5.21 3.91 2.30
CA ILE A 212 4.62 5.27 2.38
C ILE A 212 5.70 6.31 2.71
N GLY A 213 6.53 6.04 3.72
CA GLY A 213 7.60 6.96 4.12
C GLY A 213 8.67 7.13 3.04
N LEU A 214 9.06 6.05 2.36
CA LEU A 214 10.03 6.11 1.26
C LEU A 214 9.53 6.91 0.06
N PHE A 215 8.22 6.87 -0.22
CA PHE A 215 7.66 7.48 -1.41
C PHE A 215 7.07 8.87 -1.17
N ALA A 216 7.00 9.31 0.09
CA ALA A 216 6.44 10.61 0.44
C ALA A 216 7.12 11.80 -0.24
N ALA A 217 8.41 11.71 -0.60
CA ALA A 217 9.14 12.78 -1.31
C ALA A 217 9.23 12.55 -2.83
N ILE A 218 8.71 11.43 -3.33
CA ILE A 218 8.73 11.07 -4.75
C ILE A 218 7.40 11.53 -5.39
N GLU A 219 7.09 12.80 -5.20
CA GLU A 219 5.92 13.46 -5.78
C GLU A 219 6.25 14.92 -6.09
N LEU A 220 5.72 15.42 -7.20
CA LEU A 220 6.04 16.75 -7.72
C LEU A 220 5.68 17.87 -6.72
N SER A 221 4.56 17.72 -6.01
CA SER A 221 4.06 18.68 -5.02
C SER A 221 5.00 18.91 -3.83
N ARG A 222 5.88 17.95 -3.54
CA ARG A 222 6.89 18.05 -2.47
C ARG A 222 8.30 18.25 -2.96
N ASN A 223 8.58 17.85 -4.19
CA ASN A 223 9.89 17.99 -4.79
C ASN A 223 9.75 18.49 -6.23
N GLU A 224 9.73 19.82 -6.38
CA GLU A 224 9.60 20.49 -7.67
C GLU A 224 10.71 20.10 -8.66
N ALA A 225 11.87 19.62 -8.19
CA ALA A 225 12.95 19.18 -9.08
C ALA A 225 12.58 17.94 -9.90
N ILE A 226 11.55 17.17 -9.51
CA ILE A 226 10.98 16.05 -10.28
C ILE A 226 10.50 16.50 -11.66
N ALA A 227 10.16 17.79 -11.83
CA ALA A 227 9.92 18.42 -13.11
C ALA A 227 10.96 18.13 -14.19
N ALA A 228 12.23 17.98 -13.79
CA ALA A 228 13.32 17.68 -14.71
C ALA A 228 13.18 16.30 -15.38
N LEU A 229 12.26 15.46 -14.89
CA LEU A 229 11.95 14.15 -15.45
C LEU A 229 10.93 14.18 -16.60
N LEU A 230 10.36 15.35 -16.94
CA LEU A 230 9.49 15.51 -18.11
C LEU A 230 10.21 15.05 -19.38
N GLU A 231 9.53 14.24 -20.19
CA GLU A 231 10.00 13.88 -21.52
C GLU A 231 9.46 14.83 -22.59
N GLU A 232 10.08 14.81 -23.77
CA GLU A 232 9.70 15.68 -24.89
C GLU A 232 8.23 15.47 -25.28
N GLY A 233 7.45 16.56 -25.25
CA GLY A 233 6.04 16.57 -25.62
C GLY A 233 5.07 16.15 -24.51
N GLU A 234 5.56 15.82 -23.31
CA GLU A 234 4.73 15.50 -22.16
C GLU A 234 4.36 16.76 -21.35
N SER A 235 3.14 16.79 -20.84
CA SER A 235 2.65 17.83 -19.94
C SER A 235 2.94 17.51 -18.47
N LEU A 236 2.96 18.54 -17.62
CA LEU A 236 3.14 18.37 -16.17
C LEU A 236 2.02 17.56 -15.53
N GLU A 237 0.79 17.70 -16.04
CA GLU A 237 -0.37 16.92 -15.60
C GLU A 237 -0.21 15.42 -15.89
N GLU A 238 0.45 15.05 -17.00
CA GLU A 238 0.75 13.66 -17.32
C GLU A 238 1.82 13.10 -16.36
N LEU A 239 2.83 13.88 -16.02
CA LEU A 239 3.83 13.50 -15.02
C LEU A 239 3.20 13.29 -13.63
N MET A 240 2.25 14.13 -13.23
CA MET A 240 1.53 14.03 -11.95
C MET A 240 0.65 12.78 -11.84
N LYS A 241 0.27 12.17 -12.97
CA LYS A 241 -0.52 10.92 -12.99
C LYS A 241 0.35 9.68 -12.76
N LEU A 242 1.68 9.80 -12.84
CA LEU A 242 2.57 8.68 -12.61
C LEU A 242 2.58 8.29 -11.13
N SER A 243 2.57 6.98 -10.89
CA SER A 243 2.82 6.43 -9.57
C SER A 243 4.24 6.77 -9.09
N PRO A 244 4.50 6.79 -7.77
CA PRO A 244 5.84 6.97 -7.24
C PRO A 244 6.86 5.95 -7.78
N GLU A 245 6.43 4.72 -8.06
CA GLU A 245 7.27 3.69 -8.69
C GLU A 245 7.70 4.06 -10.11
N GLU A 246 6.77 4.61 -10.91
CA GLU A 246 7.05 5.06 -12.27
C GLU A 246 7.95 6.29 -12.27
N LEU A 247 7.70 7.25 -11.36
CA LEU A 247 8.58 8.41 -11.17
C LEU A 247 9.99 7.98 -10.74
N LEU A 248 10.10 7.01 -9.83
CA LEU A 248 11.39 6.50 -9.38
C LEU A 248 12.15 5.78 -10.51
N LEU A 249 11.44 4.99 -11.34
CA LEU A 249 12.03 4.35 -12.51
C LEU A 249 12.48 5.38 -13.54
N ARG A 250 11.67 6.43 -13.77
CA ARG A 250 11.99 7.54 -14.66
C ARG A 250 13.21 8.32 -14.18
N TRP A 251 13.29 8.57 -12.87
CA TRP A 251 14.46 9.18 -12.23
C TRP A 251 15.72 8.34 -12.40
N ALA A 252 15.66 7.04 -12.14
CA ALA A 252 16.81 6.16 -12.33
C ALA A 252 17.27 6.20 -13.80
N ASN A 253 16.34 6.15 -14.75
CA ASN A 253 16.64 6.22 -16.17
C ASN A 253 17.15 7.59 -16.63
N PHE A 254 16.69 8.68 -16.03
CA PHE A 254 17.20 10.02 -16.32
C PHE A 254 18.72 10.09 -16.12
N HIS A 255 19.22 9.47 -15.04
CA HIS A 255 20.65 9.39 -14.77
C HIS A 255 21.35 8.30 -15.59
N LEU A 256 20.77 7.10 -15.71
CA LEU A 256 21.38 5.99 -16.45
C LEU A 256 21.53 6.27 -17.95
N LYS A 257 20.65 7.08 -18.55
CA LYS A 257 20.74 7.49 -19.96
C LYS A 257 22.08 8.20 -20.24
N LYS A 258 22.66 8.93 -19.27
CA LYS A 258 23.99 9.58 -19.40
C LYS A 258 25.13 8.56 -19.55
N ALA A 259 24.96 7.35 -19.01
CA ALA A 259 25.88 6.22 -19.15
C ALA A 259 25.48 5.27 -20.30
N GLY A 260 24.51 5.65 -21.15
CA GLY A 260 24.02 4.82 -22.26
C GLY A 260 23.23 3.59 -21.81
N MET A 261 22.63 3.62 -20.62
CA MET A 261 21.87 2.51 -20.04
C MET A 261 20.41 2.90 -19.74
N SER A 262 19.55 1.90 -19.63
CA SER A 262 18.15 2.04 -19.23
C SER A 262 17.64 0.75 -18.61
N ILE A 263 16.74 0.88 -17.64
CA ILE A 263 16.03 -0.20 -16.95
C ILE A 263 14.52 -0.02 -17.10
N SER A 264 13.78 -1.13 -17.12
CA SER A 264 12.32 -1.17 -17.22
C SER A 264 11.65 -1.67 -15.93
N ASN A 265 12.42 -2.19 -14.98
CA ASN A 265 11.95 -2.70 -13.69
C ASN A 265 13.12 -2.83 -12.70
N PHE A 266 12.83 -2.96 -11.41
CA PHE A 266 13.81 -3.18 -10.35
C PHE A 266 14.04 -4.68 -10.02
N SER A 267 13.72 -5.60 -10.94
CA SER A 267 13.90 -7.04 -10.76
C SER A 267 14.70 -7.67 -11.89
N GLY A 268 14.04 -8.07 -12.98
CA GLY A 268 14.64 -8.76 -14.13
C GLY A 268 15.75 -7.96 -14.83
N ASP A 269 15.73 -6.64 -14.77
CA ASP A 269 16.77 -5.78 -15.37
C ASP A 269 17.99 -5.60 -14.47
N ILE A 270 17.78 -5.80 -13.17
CA ILE A 270 18.83 -5.83 -12.14
C ILE A 270 19.37 -7.26 -11.96
N LYS A 271 18.60 -8.27 -12.38
CA LYS A 271 18.99 -9.69 -12.33
C LYS A 271 19.87 -10.07 -13.51
N PHE A 272 20.85 -10.93 -13.26
CA PHE A 272 21.63 -11.54 -14.33
C PHE A 272 20.83 -12.65 -15.05
N TYR A 273 20.75 -12.56 -16.38
CA TYR A 273 20.39 -13.67 -17.27
C TYR A 273 21.44 -13.74 -18.39
N SER A 274 21.67 -14.93 -18.96
CA SER A 274 22.77 -15.24 -19.90
C SER A 274 22.94 -14.29 -21.10
N HIS A 275 21.95 -13.43 -21.39
CA HIS A 275 21.98 -12.44 -22.48
C HIS A 275 21.74 -10.97 -22.04
N LYS A 276 21.53 -10.68 -20.75
CA LYS A 276 21.26 -9.32 -20.23
C LYS A 276 22.40 -8.87 -19.30
N LYS A 277 23.12 -7.80 -19.66
CA LYS A 277 24.40 -7.37 -19.04
C LYS A 277 24.27 -6.32 -17.92
N LEU A 278 23.07 -5.98 -17.47
CA LEU A 278 22.83 -4.79 -16.64
C LEU A 278 23.09 -5.01 -15.13
N ASP A 279 22.83 -6.21 -14.60
CA ASP A 279 23.11 -6.66 -13.22
C ASP A 279 23.23 -5.55 -12.14
N SER A 280 24.22 -5.62 -11.24
CA SER A 280 24.53 -4.53 -10.31
C SER A 280 25.28 -3.37 -10.98
N LYS A 281 25.67 -3.49 -12.26
CA LYS A 281 26.33 -2.42 -13.04
C LYS A 281 25.44 -1.19 -13.20
N ALA A 282 24.13 -1.38 -13.39
CA ALA A 282 23.18 -0.27 -13.42
C ALA A 282 23.31 0.56 -12.12
N TYR A 283 23.39 -0.08 -10.96
CA TYR A 283 23.57 0.63 -9.70
C TYR A 283 24.93 1.29 -9.52
N PHE A 284 26.02 0.72 -10.02
CA PHE A 284 27.32 1.40 -10.03
C PHE A 284 27.25 2.75 -10.75
N HIS A 285 26.72 2.74 -11.98
CA HIS A 285 26.60 3.97 -12.75
C HIS A 285 25.56 4.92 -12.15
N LEU A 286 24.45 4.42 -11.60
CA LEU A 286 23.51 5.29 -10.90
C LEU A 286 24.18 5.98 -9.71
N LEU A 287 24.94 5.26 -8.88
CA LEU A 287 25.69 5.82 -7.76
C LEU A 287 26.70 6.87 -8.21
N GLU A 288 27.43 6.60 -9.29
CA GLU A 288 28.38 7.55 -9.90
C GLU A 288 27.68 8.85 -10.35
N GLN A 289 26.51 8.75 -10.99
CA GLN A 289 25.79 9.91 -11.52
C GLN A 289 25.15 10.78 -10.43
N ILE A 290 24.77 10.19 -9.30
CA ILE A 290 24.09 10.92 -8.20
C ILE A 290 25.04 11.34 -7.07
N ALA A 291 26.27 10.83 -7.07
CA ALA A 291 27.23 11.15 -6.03
C ALA A 291 27.54 12.66 -6.05
N PRO A 292 27.60 13.32 -4.87
CA PRO A 292 27.95 14.72 -4.80
C PRO A 292 29.31 15.01 -5.46
N ASP A 293 29.32 15.97 -6.39
CA ASP A 293 30.51 16.39 -7.13
C ASP A 293 31.35 17.46 -6.41
N GLY A 294 30.84 17.98 -5.28
CA GLY A 294 31.46 19.05 -4.50
C GLY A 294 31.15 20.46 -5.00
N SER A 295 30.19 20.60 -5.92
CA SER A 295 29.78 21.92 -6.46
C SER A 295 28.92 22.74 -5.49
N LYS A 296 28.22 22.08 -4.55
CA LYS A 296 27.37 22.72 -3.55
C LYS A 296 28.16 23.03 -2.28
N GLU A 297 27.97 24.22 -1.74
CA GLU A 297 28.53 24.65 -0.46
C GLU A 297 28.15 23.66 0.65
N ASP A 298 29.10 23.33 1.53
CA ASP A 298 28.97 22.35 2.62
C ASP A 298 28.64 20.89 2.22
N VAL A 299 28.69 20.54 0.94
CA VAL A 299 28.52 19.16 0.48
C VAL A 299 29.86 18.62 -0.05
N PRO A 300 30.56 17.74 0.70
CA PRO A 300 31.84 17.21 0.26
C PRO A 300 31.67 16.32 -0.98
N ARG A 301 32.64 16.38 -1.89
CA ARG A 301 32.72 15.48 -3.04
C ARG A 301 32.86 14.04 -2.56
N ILE A 302 32.06 13.13 -3.12
CA ILE A 302 32.13 11.69 -2.85
C ILE A 302 32.46 10.98 -4.16
N GLU A 303 33.67 10.42 -4.26
CA GLU A 303 34.06 9.66 -5.46
C GLU A 303 33.64 8.21 -5.36
N VAL A 304 32.90 7.70 -6.34
CA VAL A 304 32.50 6.30 -6.42
C VAL A 304 33.62 5.48 -7.07
N ASP A 305 34.09 4.44 -6.38
CA ASP A 305 35.08 3.52 -6.94
C ASP A 305 34.40 2.53 -7.91
N MET A 306 34.68 2.71 -9.21
CA MET A 306 34.13 1.92 -10.31
C MET A 306 34.93 0.65 -10.60
N THR A 307 36.06 0.39 -9.92
CA THR A 307 36.88 -0.82 -10.17
C THR A 307 36.12 -2.11 -9.86
N GLY A 308 35.17 -2.05 -8.91
CA GLY A 308 34.27 -3.16 -8.58
C GLY A 308 33.44 -3.65 -9.77
N LEU A 309 33.20 -2.80 -10.78
CA LEU A 309 32.44 -3.15 -12.00
C LEU A 309 33.04 -4.34 -12.78
N TYR A 310 34.37 -4.51 -12.68
CA TYR A 310 35.12 -5.55 -13.37
C TYR A 310 35.17 -6.89 -12.61
N GLU A 311 34.67 -6.94 -11.38
CA GLU A 311 34.57 -8.17 -10.59
C GLU A 311 33.71 -9.19 -11.33
N LYS A 312 34.19 -10.43 -11.48
CA LYS A 312 33.49 -11.47 -12.27
C LYS A 312 32.36 -12.11 -11.47
N ASP A 313 32.57 -12.28 -10.16
CA ASP A 313 31.55 -12.82 -9.27
C ASP A 313 30.45 -11.78 -9.02
N LEU A 314 29.21 -12.12 -9.37
CA LEU A 314 28.08 -11.18 -9.29
C LEU A 314 27.77 -10.74 -7.85
N THR A 315 27.93 -11.64 -6.89
CA THR A 315 27.68 -11.35 -5.47
C THR A 315 28.76 -10.45 -4.92
N LYS A 316 30.04 -10.71 -5.23
CA LYS A 316 31.15 -9.81 -4.86
C LYS A 316 31.01 -8.45 -5.52
N ARG A 317 30.60 -8.40 -6.80
CA ARG A 317 30.32 -7.15 -7.50
C ARG A 317 29.21 -6.35 -6.82
N ALA A 318 28.11 -7.00 -6.46
CA ALA A 318 27.02 -6.37 -5.72
C ALA A 318 27.48 -5.87 -4.34
N GLU A 319 28.33 -6.61 -3.62
CA GLU A 319 28.90 -6.15 -2.36
C GLU A 319 29.82 -4.92 -2.55
N CYS A 320 30.65 -4.89 -3.60
CA CYS A 320 31.44 -3.71 -3.95
C CYS A 320 30.54 -2.50 -4.23
N MET A 321 29.40 -2.69 -4.92
CA MET A 321 28.41 -1.65 -5.16
C MET A 321 27.81 -1.14 -3.84
N LEU A 322 27.43 -2.04 -2.93
CA LEU A 322 26.85 -1.66 -1.63
C LEU A 322 27.84 -0.91 -0.74
N LYS A 323 29.14 -1.20 -0.82
CA LYS A 323 30.19 -0.40 -0.16
C LYS A 323 30.25 1.03 -0.71
N GLN A 324 30.03 1.23 -2.02
CA GLN A 324 29.93 2.59 -2.57
C GLN A 324 28.64 3.27 -2.08
N ALA A 325 27.51 2.56 -2.04
CA ALA A 325 26.27 3.10 -1.48
C ALA A 325 26.40 3.48 0.00
N GLU A 326 27.22 2.77 0.78
CA GLU A 326 27.54 3.08 2.18
C GLU A 326 28.29 4.41 2.32
N ARG A 327 29.18 4.73 1.39
CA ARG A 327 29.88 6.04 1.35
C ARG A 327 28.92 7.20 1.09
N LEU A 328 27.86 6.96 0.32
CA LEU A 328 26.75 7.90 0.15
C LEU A 328 25.78 7.87 1.35
N GLY A 329 25.97 6.93 2.29
CA GLY A 329 25.10 6.62 3.43
C GLY A 329 23.70 6.16 3.02
N CYS A 330 23.64 5.29 2.01
CA CYS A 330 22.44 4.72 1.40
C CYS A 330 22.41 3.18 1.43
N ARG A 331 23.36 2.51 2.10
CA ARG A 331 23.36 1.05 2.26
C ARG A 331 22.23 0.60 3.20
N GLN A 332 21.04 0.42 2.65
CA GLN A 332 19.83 0.02 3.38
C GLN A 332 18.95 -0.88 2.50
N PHE A 333 18.11 -1.71 3.12
CA PHE A 333 17.14 -2.65 2.52
C PHE A 333 17.70 -3.85 1.77
N VAL A 334 18.79 -3.71 1.01
CA VAL A 334 19.33 -4.81 0.17
C VAL A 334 20.65 -5.34 0.70
N THR A 335 20.81 -6.66 0.61
CA THR A 335 22.10 -7.36 0.66
C THR A 335 22.61 -7.62 -0.75
N ALA A 336 23.88 -8.04 -0.88
CA ALA A 336 24.45 -8.43 -2.17
C ALA A 336 23.61 -9.54 -2.84
N THR A 337 23.10 -10.49 -2.05
CA THR A 337 22.22 -11.56 -2.51
C THR A 337 20.88 -11.01 -3.03
N ASP A 338 20.28 -10.02 -2.35
CA ASP A 338 19.00 -9.44 -2.79
C ASP A 338 19.10 -8.72 -4.14
N VAL A 339 20.24 -8.06 -4.37
CA VAL A 339 20.56 -7.42 -5.65
C VAL A 339 20.69 -8.47 -6.74
N VAL A 340 21.52 -9.50 -6.54
CA VAL A 340 21.77 -10.55 -7.54
C VAL A 340 20.50 -11.38 -7.83
N CYS A 341 19.69 -11.65 -6.81
CA CYS A 341 18.42 -12.35 -6.97
C CYS A 341 17.33 -11.50 -7.62
N GLY A 342 17.51 -10.18 -7.70
CA GLY A 342 16.54 -9.26 -8.30
C GLY A 342 15.26 -9.13 -7.49
N ASN A 343 15.36 -9.04 -6.15
CA ASN A 343 14.20 -8.81 -5.28
C ASN A 343 13.59 -7.43 -5.56
N SER A 344 12.47 -7.37 -6.31
CA SER A 344 11.88 -6.10 -6.76
C SER A 344 11.60 -5.13 -5.62
N LYS A 345 11.05 -5.63 -4.52
CA LYS A 345 10.62 -4.84 -3.37
C LYS A 345 11.82 -4.16 -2.69
N LEU A 346 12.84 -4.94 -2.35
CA LEU A 346 14.03 -4.44 -1.66
C LEU A 346 14.87 -3.54 -2.57
N ASN A 347 15.03 -3.91 -3.84
CA ASN A 347 15.72 -3.08 -4.83
C ASN A 347 15.01 -1.74 -5.04
N MET A 348 13.68 -1.73 -5.12
CA MET A 348 12.91 -0.48 -5.19
C MET A 348 13.09 0.38 -3.94
N ALA A 349 13.08 -0.23 -2.74
CA ALA A 349 13.33 0.49 -1.49
C ALA A 349 14.75 1.09 -1.43
N PHE A 350 15.75 0.36 -1.93
CA PHE A 350 17.12 0.84 -2.07
C PHE A 350 17.20 2.04 -3.02
N VAL A 351 16.59 1.95 -4.21
CA VAL A 351 16.59 3.06 -5.18
C VAL A 351 15.83 4.27 -4.64
N ALA A 352 14.71 4.07 -3.93
CA ALA A 352 13.99 5.14 -3.26
C ALA A 352 14.84 5.84 -2.19
N LYS A 353 15.65 5.07 -1.44
CA LYS A 353 16.61 5.63 -0.50
C LYS A 353 17.68 6.48 -1.19
N LEU A 354 18.17 6.04 -2.36
CA LEU A 354 19.08 6.83 -3.18
C LEU A 354 18.44 8.15 -3.61
N PHE A 355 17.22 8.11 -4.15
CA PHE A 355 16.48 9.30 -4.55
C PHE A 355 16.30 10.27 -3.38
N ASN A 356 15.78 9.79 -2.24
CA ASN A 356 15.49 10.64 -1.09
C ASN A 356 16.72 11.35 -0.52
N LYS A 357 17.90 10.72 -0.64
CA LYS A 357 19.14 11.30 -0.12
C LYS A 357 19.90 12.13 -1.14
N HIS A 358 19.94 11.67 -2.39
CA HIS A 358 20.68 12.27 -3.48
C HIS A 358 19.83 12.31 -4.75
N PRO A 359 18.80 13.20 -4.84
CA PRO A 359 17.98 13.30 -6.04
C PRO A 359 18.79 13.67 -7.29
N ALA A 360 19.80 14.52 -7.13
CA ALA A 360 20.64 15.03 -8.21
C ALA A 360 19.83 15.62 -9.39
N LEU A 361 18.71 16.27 -9.08
CA LEU A 361 17.87 17.00 -10.04
C LEU A 361 18.01 18.51 -9.81
N THR A 362 17.91 19.26 -10.89
CA THR A 362 17.86 20.73 -10.86
C THR A 362 16.51 21.16 -11.41
N LYS A 363 15.82 22.06 -10.69
CA LYS A 363 14.55 22.61 -11.12
C LYS A 363 14.72 23.35 -12.48
N PRO A 364 13.87 23.08 -13.48
CA PRO A 364 13.90 23.85 -14.73
C PRO A 364 13.43 25.30 -14.53
N ASP A 365 14.18 26.27 -15.04
CA ASP A 365 13.86 27.71 -14.91
C ASP A 365 12.67 28.18 -15.77
N ASN A 366 12.32 27.43 -16.82
CA ASN A 366 11.44 27.89 -17.90
C ASN A 366 9.98 27.39 -17.83
N GLN A 367 9.50 26.93 -16.68
CA GLN A 367 8.13 26.41 -16.54
C GLN A 367 7.31 27.27 -15.57
N ASP A 368 6.05 27.54 -15.92
CA ASP A 368 5.13 28.26 -15.05
C ASP A 368 4.62 27.31 -13.96
N TRP A 369 5.21 27.45 -12.77
CA TRP A 369 4.99 26.59 -11.62
C TRP A 369 3.74 26.97 -10.81
N ASN A 370 3.13 28.11 -11.08
CA ASN A 370 2.04 28.65 -10.25
C ASN A 370 0.74 27.83 -10.32
N ASN A 371 0.64 26.87 -11.24
CA ASN A 371 -0.55 26.06 -11.46
C ASN A 371 -0.44 24.62 -10.91
N VAL A 372 0.66 24.26 -10.23
CA VAL A 372 0.77 22.95 -9.55
C VAL A 372 0.12 23.04 -8.18
N GLU A 373 -1.18 22.81 -8.13
CA GLU A 373 -1.88 22.73 -6.85
C GLU A 373 -1.43 21.49 -6.07
N SER A 374 -0.98 21.71 -4.83
CA SER A 374 -0.67 20.63 -3.90
C SER A 374 -1.95 19.89 -3.52
N GLU A 375 -1.84 18.58 -3.29
CA GLU A 375 -2.97 17.77 -2.79
C GLU A 375 -3.63 18.44 -1.57
N THR A 376 -4.94 18.64 -1.64
CA THR A 376 -5.71 19.22 -0.54
C THR A 376 -5.87 18.24 0.62
N ARG A 377 -6.22 18.77 1.80
CA ARG A 377 -6.48 17.95 2.98
C ARG A 377 -7.62 16.94 2.76
N GLU A 378 -8.67 17.36 2.06
CA GLU A 378 -9.83 16.53 1.74
C GLU A 378 -9.44 15.40 0.77
N GLU A 379 -8.68 15.73 -0.29
CA GLU A 379 -8.15 14.74 -1.24
C GLU A 379 -7.31 13.67 -0.55
N ARG A 380 -6.33 14.07 0.26
CA ARG A 380 -5.49 13.13 1.02
C ARG A 380 -6.31 12.19 1.87
N THR A 381 -7.31 12.73 2.55
CA THR A 381 -8.17 11.96 3.46
C THR A 381 -9.00 10.93 2.69
N PHE A 382 -9.60 11.33 1.57
CA PHE A 382 -10.35 10.41 0.72
C PHE A 382 -9.48 9.36 0.04
N ARG A 383 -8.30 9.73 -0.45
CA ARG A 383 -7.33 8.79 -1.02
C ARG A 383 -6.95 7.73 0.02
N ASN A 384 -6.54 8.15 1.21
CA ASN A 384 -6.13 7.25 2.28
C ASN A 384 -7.30 6.35 2.71
N TRP A 385 -8.51 6.89 2.81
CA TRP A 385 -9.71 6.10 3.07
C TRP A 385 -9.94 5.04 2.01
N MET A 386 -9.95 5.40 0.72
CA MET A 386 -10.14 4.44 -0.39
C MET A 386 -9.07 3.34 -0.37
N ASN A 387 -7.79 3.72 -0.25
CA ASN A 387 -6.67 2.78 -0.23
C ASN A 387 -6.72 1.84 0.98
N SER A 388 -7.14 2.34 2.15
CA SER A 388 -7.28 1.51 3.35
C SER A 388 -8.33 0.41 3.22
N LEU A 389 -9.30 0.58 2.32
CA LEU A 389 -10.33 -0.42 2.00
C LEU A 389 -9.82 -1.48 1.01
N GLY A 390 -8.62 -1.31 0.45
CA GLY A 390 -8.01 -2.27 -0.47
C GLY A 390 -8.54 -2.19 -1.90
N VAL A 391 -8.89 -1.00 -2.38
CA VAL A 391 -9.28 -0.78 -3.79
C VAL A 391 -8.10 -1.09 -4.73
N SER A 392 -8.43 -1.51 -5.96
CA SER A 392 -7.46 -1.81 -7.02
C SER A 392 -7.90 -1.21 -8.36
N PRO A 393 -7.07 -0.41 -9.05
CA PRO A 393 -5.70 -0.04 -8.70
C PRO A 393 -5.62 0.84 -7.44
N HIS A 394 -4.41 0.95 -6.88
CA HIS A 394 -4.14 1.88 -5.78
C HIS A 394 -4.34 3.32 -6.25
N VAL A 395 -4.96 4.15 -5.43
CA VAL A 395 -5.22 5.55 -5.78
C VAL A 395 -4.02 6.39 -5.36
N HIS A 396 -3.36 7.00 -6.33
CA HIS A 396 -2.28 7.97 -6.15
C HIS A 396 -2.80 9.39 -6.34
N HIS A 397 -3.57 9.61 -7.41
CA HIS A 397 -4.15 10.89 -7.79
C HIS A 397 -5.65 10.73 -8.10
N ILE A 398 -6.51 11.27 -7.24
CA ILE A 398 -7.97 11.06 -7.29
C ILE A 398 -8.56 11.37 -8.67
N TYR A 399 -8.16 12.51 -9.27
CA TYR A 399 -8.76 12.98 -10.51
C TYR A 399 -8.28 12.26 -11.76
N GLY A 400 -7.18 11.49 -11.66
CA GLY A 400 -6.72 10.59 -12.73
C GLY A 400 -7.22 9.16 -12.54
N ASP A 401 -7.12 8.64 -11.32
CA ASP A 401 -7.32 7.21 -11.04
C ASP A 401 -8.79 6.80 -10.95
N LEU A 402 -9.71 7.76 -10.76
CA LEU A 402 -11.16 7.48 -10.72
C LEU A 402 -11.86 7.65 -12.08
N GLN A 403 -11.13 8.07 -13.14
CA GLN A 403 -11.72 8.40 -14.46
C GLN A 403 -12.31 7.20 -15.21
N ASP A 404 -12.01 5.96 -14.81
CA ASP A 404 -12.62 4.76 -15.36
C ASP A 404 -13.72 4.16 -14.47
N ALA A 405 -13.99 4.80 -13.34
CA ALA A 405 -14.90 4.42 -12.27
C ALA A 405 -14.68 3.03 -11.63
N MET A 406 -13.59 2.32 -11.92
CA MET A 406 -13.36 0.99 -11.36
C MET A 406 -13.24 1.02 -9.84
N VAL A 407 -12.51 2.00 -9.30
CA VAL A 407 -12.39 2.23 -7.85
C VAL A 407 -13.75 2.58 -7.25
N ILE A 408 -14.51 3.47 -7.88
CA ILE A 408 -15.85 3.88 -7.42
C ILE A 408 -16.80 2.67 -7.34
N LEU A 409 -16.78 1.81 -8.36
CA LEU A 409 -17.61 0.60 -8.41
C LEU A 409 -17.22 -0.43 -7.33
N GLN A 410 -15.93 -0.56 -7.00
CA GLN A 410 -15.49 -1.37 -5.87
C GLN A 410 -15.94 -0.79 -4.52
N LEU A 411 -15.93 0.53 -4.39
CA LEU A 411 -16.44 1.20 -3.18
C LEU A 411 -17.94 0.96 -3.00
N TYR A 412 -18.74 0.96 -4.08
CA TYR A 412 -20.17 0.59 -4.01
C TYR A 412 -20.39 -0.80 -3.41
N LYS A 413 -19.59 -1.80 -3.84
CA LYS A 413 -19.61 -3.15 -3.23
C LYS A 413 -19.29 -3.08 -1.73
N THR A 414 -18.29 -2.28 -1.34
CA THR A 414 -17.87 -2.12 0.06
C THR A 414 -18.97 -1.50 0.93
N ILE A 415 -19.74 -0.57 0.38
CA ILE A 415 -20.90 0.03 1.06
C ILE A 415 -22.22 -0.73 0.82
N LYS A 416 -22.14 -2.00 0.41
CA LYS A 416 -23.29 -2.91 0.22
C LYS A 416 -24.32 -2.42 -0.81
N VAL A 417 -23.89 -1.62 -1.79
CA VAL A 417 -24.72 -1.28 -2.95
C VAL A 417 -24.44 -2.30 -4.05
N PRO A 418 -25.46 -3.06 -4.53
CA PRO A 418 -25.25 -4.05 -5.56
C PRO A 418 -24.73 -3.44 -6.87
N VAL A 419 -23.66 -4.02 -7.42
CA VAL A 419 -23.07 -3.66 -8.71
C VAL A 419 -23.29 -4.82 -9.67
N ASP A 420 -23.82 -4.51 -10.85
CA ASP A 420 -23.99 -5.44 -11.96
C ASP A 420 -22.70 -5.44 -12.80
N TRP A 421 -21.81 -6.38 -12.51
CA TRP A 421 -20.49 -6.45 -13.13
C TRP A 421 -20.53 -6.83 -14.62
N ASP A 422 -21.66 -7.38 -15.11
CA ASP A 422 -21.84 -7.67 -16.53
C ASP A 422 -22.00 -6.38 -17.36
N LYS A 423 -22.38 -5.27 -16.71
CA LYS A 423 -22.43 -3.93 -17.32
C LYS A 423 -21.12 -3.15 -17.20
N VAL A 424 -20.15 -3.66 -16.43
CA VAL A 424 -18.89 -2.95 -16.16
C VAL A 424 -17.85 -3.34 -17.19
N ASN A 425 -17.36 -2.36 -17.93
CA ASN A 425 -16.23 -2.53 -18.83
C ASN A 425 -14.94 -2.73 -18.02
N GLN A 426 -14.24 -3.84 -18.26
CA GLN A 426 -13.00 -4.17 -17.57
C GLN A 426 -11.76 -3.62 -18.29
N PRO A 427 -10.72 -3.17 -17.54
CA PRO A 427 -9.43 -2.88 -18.13
C PRO A 427 -8.74 -4.15 -18.67
N PRO A 428 -7.80 -4.04 -19.64
CA PRO A 428 -7.35 -2.81 -20.28
C PRO A 428 -8.33 -2.28 -21.33
N PHE A 429 -8.59 -0.98 -21.30
CA PHE A 429 -9.48 -0.27 -22.23
C PHE A 429 -8.78 -0.06 -23.59
N LYS A 430 -8.66 -1.13 -24.40
CA LYS A 430 -7.95 -1.12 -25.69
C LYS A 430 -8.76 -0.41 -26.80
N GLY A 431 -8.05 0.25 -27.72
CA GLY A 431 -8.56 0.82 -28.97
C GLY A 431 -8.64 2.35 -28.96
N LYS A 432 -8.02 3.03 -29.95
CA LYS A 432 -8.12 4.48 -30.13
C LYS A 432 -9.61 4.85 -30.29
N GLY A 433 -10.15 5.67 -29.38
CA GLY A 433 -11.57 6.06 -29.32
C GLY A 433 -12.48 5.11 -28.52
N ALA A 434 -12.37 3.79 -28.71
CA ALA A 434 -13.23 2.82 -28.01
C ALA A 434 -12.96 2.72 -26.49
N GLY A 435 -11.72 2.97 -26.05
CA GLY A 435 -11.37 2.95 -24.64
C GLY A 435 -12.05 4.07 -23.83
N HIS A 436 -12.16 5.27 -24.40
CA HIS A 436 -12.78 6.42 -23.75
C HIS A 436 -14.29 6.21 -23.55
N LEU A 437 -14.98 5.67 -24.56
CA LEU A 437 -16.41 5.35 -24.44
C LEU A 437 -16.68 4.33 -23.33
N LYS A 438 -15.85 3.30 -23.20
CA LYS A 438 -15.98 2.29 -22.13
C LYS A 438 -15.82 2.88 -20.73
N LYS A 439 -14.84 3.78 -20.54
CA LYS A 439 -14.65 4.50 -19.28
C LYS A 439 -15.87 5.39 -18.97
N MET A 440 -16.36 6.12 -19.98
CA MET A 440 -17.55 6.97 -19.89
C MET A 440 -18.80 6.18 -19.48
N GLU A 441 -18.99 4.98 -20.05
CA GLU A 441 -20.08 4.06 -19.71
C GLU A 441 -19.98 3.63 -18.24
N ASN A 442 -18.79 3.26 -17.76
CA ASN A 442 -18.57 2.92 -16.35
C ASN A 442 -18.89 4.11 -15.42
N CYS A 443 -18.41 5.32 -15.74
CA CYS A 443 -18.67 6.53 -14.97
C CYS A 443 -20.18 6.86 -14.93
N THR A 444 -20.85 6.74 -16.06
CA THR A 444 -22.30 6.95 -16.16
C THR A 444 -23.06 5.95 -15.30
N TYR A 445 -22.66 4.68 -15.34
CA TYR A 445 -23.24 3.64 -14.52
C TYR A 445 -23.00 3.88 -13.02
N ALA A 446 -21.80 4.31 -12.64
CA ALA A 446 -21.47 4.66 -11.25
C ALA A 446 -22.34 5.80 -10.71
N VAL A 447 -22.62 6.83 -11.51
CA VAL A 447 -23.55 7.91 -11.14
C VAL A 447 -24.99 7.41 -11.05
N GLU A 448 -25.41 6.53 -11.95
CA GLU A 448 -26.74 5.91 -11.91
C GLU A 448 -26.95 5.09 -10.62
N LEU A 449 -25.97 4.26 -10.24
CA LEU A 449 -26.00 3.52 -8.98
C LEU A 449 -26.13 4.44 -7.78
N GLY A 450 -25.36 5.53 -7.76
CA GLY A 450 -25.45 6.56 -6.73
C GLY A 450 -26.86 7.11 -6.58
N LYS A 451 -27.45 7.56 -7.69
CA LYS A 451 -28.80 8.15 -7.70
C LYS A 451 -29.89 7.14 -7.34
N LYS A 452 -29.91 5.99 -8.02
CA LYS A 452 -31.05 5.06 -8.01
C LYS A 452 -30.98 3.99 -6.92
N LYS A 453 -29.78 3.54 -6.54
CA LYS A 453 -29.58 2.42 -5.62
C LYS A 453 -29.05 2.87 -4.27
N ALA A 454 -28.11 3.81 -4.27
CA ALA A 454 -27.54 4.34 -3.04
C ALA A 454 -28.39 5.48 -2.46
N GLY A 455 -29.18 6.21 -3.26
CA GLY A 455 -29.96 7.36 -2.79
C GLY A 455 -29.09 8.60 -2.52
N PHE A 456 -28.03 8.76 -3.30
CA PHE A 456 -27.11 9.90 -3.25
C PHE A 456 -27.71 11.13 -3.92
N SER A 457 -27.43 12.29 -3.35
CA SER A 457 -27.79 13.59 -3.94
C SER A 457 -26.71 13.98 -4.94
N LEU A 458 -26.88 13.56 -6.19
CA LEU A 458 -25.95 13.80 -7.30
C LEU A 458 -26.57 14.73 -8.36
N VAL A 459 -27.29 15.76 -7.90
CA VAL A 459 -27.90 16.76 -8.79
C VAL A 459 -26.79 17.50 -9.54
N GLY A 460 -26.88 17.55 -10.88
CA GLY A 460 -25.87 18.18 -11.73
C GLY A 460 -24.59 17.36 -11.95
N ILE A 461 -24.49 16.13 -11.41
CA ILE A 461 -23.35 15.24 -11.67
C ILE A 461 -23.75 14.19 -12.72
N GLY A 462 -22.97 14.09 -13.79
CA GLY A 462 -23.04 13.10 -14.86
C GLY A 462 -21.78 12.23 -14.97
N GLY A 463 -21.81 11.24 -15.87
CA GLY A 463 -20.65 10.37 -16.13
C GLY A 463 -19.46 11.13 -16.72
N GLN A 464 -19.73 12.13 -17.56
CA GLN A 464 -18.72 13.01 -18.16
C GLN A 464 -17.88 13.73 -17.10
N ASP A 465 -18.52 14.24 -16.04
CA ASP A 465 -17.81 14.98 -15.00
C ASP A 465 -16.78 14.13 -14.24
N LEU A 466 -17.11 12.85 -13.99
CA LEU A 466 -16.18 11.90 -13.36
C LEU A 466 -15.07 11.49 -14.32
N TYR A 467 -15.42 11.25 -15.59
CA TYR A 467 -14.46 10.87 -16.62
C TYR A 467 -13.45 11.99 -16.90
N ASP A 468 -13.90 13.25 -16.92
CA ASP A 468 -13.03 14.42 -17.07
C ASP A 468 -12.23 14.74 -15.80
N GLY A 469 -12.51 14.05 -14.69
CA GLY A 469 -11.83 14.27 -13.41
C GLY A 469 -12.18 15.61 -12.76
N ASN A 470 -13.43 16.09 -12.90
CA ASN A 470 -13.85 17.36 -12.30
C ASN A 470 -13.64 17.33 -10.77
N PRO A 471 -12.81 18.22 -10.19
CA PRO A 471 -12.43 18.12 -8.78
C PRO A 471 -13.62 18.15 -7.82
N THR A 472 -14.46 19.18 -7.93
CA THR A 472 -15.61 19.40 -7.05
C THR A 472 -16.61 18.26 -7.11
N LEU A 473 -16.96 17.80 -8.31
CA LEU A 473 -18.00 16.78 -8.50
C LEU A 473 -17.49 15.38 -8.14
N THR A 474 -16.21 15.10 -8.38
CA THR A 474 -15.56 13.85 -7.96
C THR A 474 -15.51 13.77 -6.42
N LEU A 475 -15.02 14.81 -5.74
CA LEU A 475 -14.98 14.86 -4.28
C LEU A 475 -16.38 14.79 -3.65
N ALA A 476 -17.39 15.40 -4.27
CA ALA A 476 -18.77 15.33 -3.81
C ALA A 476 -19.32 13.88 -3.82
N LEU A 477 -19.01 13.09 -4.86
CA LEU A 477 -19.39 11.68 -4.91
C LEU A 477 -18.62 10.85 -3.88
N VAL A 478 -17.30 11.04 -3.79
CA VAL A 478 -16.43 10.30 -2.86
C VAL A 478 -16.84 10.56 -1.40
N TRP A 479 -17.18 11.81 -1.07
CA TRP A 479 -17.77 12.15 0.23
C TRP A 479 -19.04 11.35 0.53
N GLN A 480 -19.96 11.24 -0.42
CA GLN A 480 -21.21 10.50 -0.19
C GLN A 480 -20.98 9.00 -0.02
N LEU A 481 -19.99 8.43 -0.73
CA LEU A 481 -19.53 7.06 -0.53
C LEU A 481 -18.97 6.88 0.89
N MET A 482 -18.07 7.77 1.34
CA MET A 482 -17.49 7.72 2.69
C MET A 482 -18.53 7.91 3.79
N ARG A 483 -19.48 8.83 3.59
CA ARG A 483 -20.60 9.05 4.51
C ARG A 483 -21.46 7.79 4.62
N ARG A 484 -21.84 7.16 3.51
CA ARG A 484 -22.62 5.91 3.53
C ARG A 484 -21.84 4.76 4.18
N TYR A 485 -20.54 4.63 3.88
CA TYR A 485 -19.68 3.66 4.55
C TYR A 485 -19.73 3.80 6.06
N THR A 486 -19.58 5.03 6.55
CA THR A 486 -19.58 5.34 7.99
C THR A 486 -20.94 5.03 8.64
N LEU A 487 -22.04 5.34 7.96
CA LEU A 487 -23.39 5.06 8.46
C LEU A 487 -23.74 3.57 8.43
N ASN A 488 -23.31 2.80 7.42
CA ASN A 488 -23.52 1.36 7.37
C ASN A 488 -22.88 0.66 8.58
N VAL A 489 -21.71 1.13 9.03
CA VAL A 489 -21.06 0.63 10.25
C VAL A 489 -21.94 0.85 11.49
N LEU A 490 -22.76 1.90 11.51
CA LEU A 490 -23.73 2.17 12.58
C LEU A 490 -25.01 1.33 12.45
N GLU A 491 -25.52 1.15 11.23
CA GLU A 491 -26.73 0.35 10.97
C GLU A 491 -26.55 -1.13 11.31
N GLU A 492 -25.33 -1.68 11.19
CA GLU A 492 -25.01 -3.03 11.67
C GLU A 492 -25.09 -3.16 13.20
N LEU A 493 -25.09 -2.04 13.93
CA LEU A 493 -25.03 -1.99 15.40
C LEU A 493 -26.34 -1.51 16.03
N GLY A 494 -27.11 -0.69 15.32
CA GLY A 494 -28.46 -0.31 15.70
C GLY A 494 -29.48 -1.32 15.18
N HIS A 495 -30.56 -1.57 15.92
CA HIS A 495 -31.66 -2.46 15.51
C HIS A 495 -32.47 -1.93 14.29
N GLY A 496 -31.81 -1.68 13.15
CA GLY A 496 -32.44 -1.28 11.89
C GLY A 496 -32.82 0.20 11.76
N ALA A 497 -32.39 1.08 12.65
CA ALA A 497 -32.63 2.53 12.51
C ALA A 497 -31.59 3.14 11.55
N VAL A 498 -32.07 3.84 10.51
CA VAL A 498 -31.20 4.61 9.60
C VAL A 498 -30.49 5.69 10.40
N ALA A 499 -29.16 5.60 10.50
CA ALA A 499 -28.38 6.56 11.26
C ALA A 499 -28.34 7.91 10.53
N GLY A 500 -29.13 8.87 11.01
CA GLY A 500 -29.07 10.26 10.59
C GLY A 500 -28.18 11.11 11.51
N ASP A 501 -27.85 12.32 11.06
CA ASP A 501 -27.04 13.29 11.83
C ASP A 501 -27.66 13.57 13.21
N ASP A 502 -28.99 13.69 13.29
CA ASP A 502 -29.73 13.91 14.54
C ASP A 502 -29.60 12.75 15.53
N LEU A 503 -29.56 11.51 15.02
CA LEU A 503 -29.38 10.32 15.86
C LEU A 503 -27.99 10.34 16.50
N ILE A 504 -26.95 10.68 15.74
CA ILE A 504 -25.58 10.76 16.23
C ILE A 504 -25.47 11.86 17.29
N VAL A 505 -25.98 13.06 17.03
CA VAL A 505 -25.96 14.17 18.00
C VAL A 505 -26.70 13.82 19.29
N SER A 506 -27.89 13.21 19.18
CA SER A 506 -28.68 12.73 20.32
C SER A 506 -27.91 11.69 21.14
N TRP A 507 -27.30 10.71 20.47
CA TRP A 507 -26.50 9.68 21.13
C TRP A 507 -25.28 10.26 21.85
N VAL A 508 -24.56 11.20 21.23
CA VAL A 508 -23.41 11.89 21.85
C VAL A 508 -23.83 12.59 23.14
N ASN A 509 -24.89 13.40 23.09
CA ASN A 509 -25.37 14.14 24.26
C ASN A 509 -25.87 13.22 25.37
N LYS A 510 -26.60 12.15 25.01
CA LYS A 510 -27.05 11.14 25.96
C LYS A 510 -25.86 10.46 26.66
N THR A 511 -24.86 10.03 25.89
CA THR A 511 -23.67 9.33 26.41
C THR A 511 -22.85 10.23 27.34
N LEU A 512 -22.67 11.51 26.96
CA LEU A 512 -21.99 12.49 27.80
C LEU A 512 -22.74 12.74 29.11
N ALA A 513 -24.07 12.91 29.05
CA ALA A 513 -24.90 13.14 30.23
C ALA A 513 -24.92 11.95 31.19
N GLU A 514 -25.06 10.72 30.68
CA GLU A 514 -25.01 9.49 31.49
C GLU A 514 -23.66 9.29 32.18
N ALA A 515 -22.56 9.73 31.55
CA ALA A 515 -21.22 9.72 32.12
C ALA A 515 -20.91 10.93 33.01
N GLY A 516 -21.89 11.82 33.26
CA GLY A 516 -21.73 13.02 34.09
C GLY A 516 -20.75 14.06 33.52
N LYS A 517 -20.56 14.07 32.20
CA LYS A 517 -19.69 15.04 31.51
C LYS A 517 -20.43 16.36 31.27
N SER A 518 -19.68 17.47 31.26
CA SER A 518 -20.26 18.81 31.10
C SER A 518 -20.54 19.21 29.66
N SER A 519 -19.85 18.61 28.68
CA SER A 519 -20.03 18.99 27.27
C SER A 519 -21.37 18.55 26.71
N SER A 520 -21.90 19.35 25.79
CA SER A 520 -23.03 19.01 24.93
C SER A 520 -22.85 19.73 23.59
N ILE A 521 -23.34 19.14 22.51
CA ILE A 521 -23.28 19.71 21.16
C ILE A 521 -24.69 19.84 20.57
N LYS A 522 -24.96 20.94 19.86
CA LYS A 522 -26.22 21.12 19.14
C LYS A 522 -26.17 20.65 17.69
N SER A 523 -24.98 20.66 17.10
CA SER A 523 -24.72 20.23 15.73
C SER A 523 -23.22 19.97 15.55
N PHE A 524 -22.82 19.40 14.41
CA PHE A 524 -21.41 19.24 14.04
C PHE A 524 -20.69 20.56 13.69
N LYS A 525 -21.37 21.71 13.80
CA LYS A 525 -20.82 23.05 13.56
C LYS A 525 -20.54 23.82 14.86
N ASP A 526 -20.72 23.19 16.02
CA ASP A 526 -20.61 23.86 17.30
C ASP A 526 -19.17 24.28 17.60
N LYS A 527 -18.96 25.54 18.00
CA LYS A 527 -17.62 26.12 18.19
C LYS A 527 -16.82 25.43 19.28
N VAL A 528 -17.50 24.86 20.26
CA VAL A 528 -16.86 24.12 21.36
C VAL A 528 -16.10 22.88 20.85
N ILE A 529 -16.48 22.32 19.70
CA ILE A 529 -15.80 21.18 19.08
C ILE A 529 -14.35 21.52 18.71
N GLY A 530 -14.08 22.78 18.34
CA GLY A 530 -12.73 23.28 18.04
C GLY A 530 -11.74 23.18 19.21
N THR A 531 -12.23 23.02 20.44
CA THR A 531 -11.38 22.78 21.62
C THR A 531 -10.97 21.31 21.78
N SER A 532 -11.61 20.41 21.03
CA SER A 532 -11.58 18.95 21.17
C SER A 532 -12.07 18.39 22.53
N ILE A 533 -12.50 19.25 23.47
CA ILE A 533 -12.99 18.83 24.79
C ILE A 533 -14.22 17.91 24.68
N PRO A 534 -15.26 18.20 23.87
CA PRO A 534 -16.40 17.30 23.73
C PRO A 534 -16.01 15.92 23.18
N VAL A 535 -15.02 15.87 22.29
CA VAL A 535 -14.52 14.63 21.69
C VAL A 535 -13.76 13.81 22.74
N LEU A 536 -12.89 14.45 23.52
CA LEU A 536 -12.13 13.81 24.61
C LEU A 536 -13.05 13.32 25.74
N GLU A 537 -14.03 14.12 26.16
CA GLU A 537 -15.02 13.71 27.15
C GLU A 537 -15.87 12.54 26.67
N LEU A 538 -16.21 12.50 25.38
CA LEU A 538 -16.94 11.38 24.79
C LEU A 538 -16.09 10.11 24.72
N ILE A 539 -14.82 10.21 24.36
CA ILE A 539 -13.88 9.08 24.39
C ILE A 539 -13.78 8.50 25.80
N ASP A 540 -13.64 9.36 26.81
CA ASP A 540 -13.61 8.93 28.20
C ASP A 540 -14.95 8.35 28.67
N ALA A 541 -16.09 8.86 28.17
CA ALA A 541 -17.40 8.27 28.45
C ALA A 541 -17.54 6.85 27.85
N ILE A 542 -17.01 6.61 26.64
CA ILE A 542 -17.02 5.30 25.96
C ILE A 542 -16.05 4.31 26.63
N GLN A 543 -14.90 4.80 27.06
CA GLN A 543 -13.88 4.03 27.76
C GLN A 543 -13.39 4.82 28.97
N PRO A 544 -13.99 4.60 30.16
CA PRO A 544 -13.61 5.32 31.37
C PRO A 544 -12.11 5.22 31.65
N GLN A 545 -11.53 6.35 32.08
CA GLN A 545 -10.10 6.48 32.42
C GLN A 545 -9.15 6.27 31.23
N SER A 546 -9.65 6.32 29.98
CA SER A 546 -8.78 6.25 28.80
C SER A 546 -8.06 7.58 28.56
N VAL A 547 -8.68 8.70 28.92
CA VAL A 547 -8.14 10.04 28.67
C VAL A 547 -7.45 10.58 29.90
N ASN A 548 -6.18 10.98 29.76
CA ASN A 548 -5.49 11.73 30.80
C ASN A 548 -5.76 13.23 30.62
N PHE A 549 -6.73 13.76 31.38
CA PHE A 549 -7.10 15.18 31.31
C PHE A 549 -6.04 16.15 31.84
N GLU A 550 -4.97 15.68 32.48
CA GLU A 550 -3.81 16.53 32.84
C GLU A 550 -3.01 16.94 31.61
N LEU A 551 -3.07 16.15 30.53
CA LEU A 551 -2.42 16.46 29.25
C LEU A 551 -3.27 17.36 28.35
N VAL A 552 -4.53 17.60 28.75
CA VAL A 552 -5.52 18.35 27.98
C VAL A 552 -5.52 19.80 28.43
N GLN A 553 -5.29 20.69 27.48
CA GLN A 553 -5.29 22.12 27.74
C GLN A 553 -6.73 22.63 27.87
N LYS A 554 -6.99 23.50 28.85
CA LYS A 554 -8.33 23.99 29.21
C LYS A 554 -8.33 25.51 29.42
N GLY A 555 -9.52 26.12 29.36
CA GLY A 555 -9.69 27.56 29.57
C GLY A 555 -9.60 28.34 28.27
N SER A 556 -8.84 29.44 28.27
CA SER A 556 -8.59 30.24 27.07
C SER A 556 -7.51 29.58 26.23
N LEU A 557 -7.91 28.93 25.13
CA LEU A 557 -7.03 28.14 24.26
C LEU A 557 -6.52 28.95 23.07
N SER A 558 -5.20 28.94 22.87
CA SER A 558 -4.59 29.34 21.61
C SER A 558 -4.91 28.35 20.47
N ASP A 559 -4.61 28.70 19.22
CA ASP A 559 -4.82 27.76 18.11
C ASP A 559 -3.84 26.58 18.17
N GLU A 560 -2.65 26.77 18.73
CA GLU A 560 -1.69 25.69 19.01
C GLU A 560 -2.22 24.76 20.10
N ASP A 561 -2.86 25.30 21.14
CA ASP A 561 -3.47 24.52 22.23
C ASP A 561 -4.60 23.63 21.69
N LYS A 562 -5.45 24.20 20.83
CA LYS A 562 -6.53 23.47 20.16
C LYS A 562 -5.98 22.36 19.26
N LEU A 563 -4.93 22.65 18.49
CA LEU A 563 -4.28 21.66 17.62
C LEU A 563 -3.66 20.52 18.45
N ASN A 564 -2.99 20.84 19.57
CA ASN A 564 -2.43 19.86 20.49
C ASN A 564 -3.50 18.98 21.13
N ASN A 565 -4.65 19.56 21.52
CA ASN A 565 -5.79 18.79 22.01
C ASN A 565 -6.41 17.91 20.90
N ALA A 566 -6.47 18.41 19.66
CA ALA A 566 -7.01 17.66 18.52
C ALA A 566 -6.11 16.47 18.13
N LYS A 567 -4.78 16.66 18.09
CA LYS A 567 -3.79 15.57 17.90
C LYS A 567 -3.97 14.47 18.93
N TYR A 568 -4.15 14.87 20.19
CA TYR A 568 -4.41 13.94 21.30
C TYR A 568 -5.75 13.22 21.13
N ALA A 569 -6.84 13.94 20.81
CA ALA A 569 -8.18 13.38 20.64
C ALA A 569 -8.26 12.36 19.50
N ILE A 570 -7.68 12.66 18.33
CA ILE A 570 -7.66 11.75 17.18
C ILE A 570 -6.89 10.46 17.53
N SER A 571 -5.72 10.60 18.16
CA SER A 571 -4.92 9.45 18.58
C SER A 571 -5.63 8.62 19.65
N MET A 572 -6.30 9.25 20.61
CA MET A 572 -7.11 8.57 21.62
C MET A 572 -8.32 7.85 21.01
N ALA A 573 -9.01 8.45 20.04
CA ALA A 573 -10.09 7.79 19.31
C ALA A 573 -9.60 6.51 18.61
N ARG A 574 -8.45 6.59 17.93
CA ARG A 574 -7.82 5.43 17.27
C ARG A 574 -7.38 4.37 18.29
N LYS A 575 -6.82 4.77 19.44
CA LYS A 575 -6.39 3.88 20.53
C LYS A 575 -7.55 3.06 21.10
N ILE A 576 -8.71 3.68 21.35
CA ILE A 576 -9.88 2.96 21.84
C ILE A 576 -10.51 2.06 20.76
N GLY A 577 -10.13 2.20 19.49
CA GLY A 577 -10.56 1.34 18.38
C GLY A 577 -11.47 2.01 17.35
N ALA A 578 -11.65 3.33 17.38
CA ALA A 578 -12.44 4.05 16.38
C ALA A 578 -11.62 4.26 15.09
N LYS A 579 -12.23 3.97 13.93
CA LYS A 579 -11.60 4.09 12.61
C LYS A 579 -11.69 5.52 12.06
N VAL A 580 -10.94 6.43 12.66
CA VAL A 580 -10.97 7.87 12.32
C VAL A 580 -9.92 8.24 11.27
N TYR A 581 -10.40 8.75 10.13
CA TYR A 581 -9.57 9.27 9.03
C TYR A 581 -9.38 10.79 9.09
N ALA A 582 -10.16 11.49 9.90
CA ALA A 582 -10.04 12.93 10.08
C ALA A 582 -8.68 13.34 10.61
N LEU A 583 -8.26 14.55 10.24
CA LEU A 583 -7.02 15.15 10.70
C LEU A 583 -7.29 16.11 11.88
N PRO A 584 -6.27 16.40 12.71
CA PRO A 584 -6.43 17.32 13.83
C PRO A 584 -7.01 18.68 13.44
N GLU A 585 -6.60 19.22 12.28
CA GLU A 585 -7.05 20.50 11.77
C GLU A 585 -8.55 20.50 11.44
N ASP A 586 -9.14 19.35 11.07
CA ASP A 586 -10.58 19.23 10.82
C ASP A 586 -11.42 19.46 12.08
N LEU A 587 -10.87 19.17 13.27
CA LEU A 587 -11.51 19.50 14.54
C LEU A 587 -11.35 21.00 14.84
N VAL A 588 -10.14 21.53 14.74
CA VAL A 588 -9.83 22.94 15.06
C VAL A 588 -10.64 23.90 14.18
N GLU A 589 -10.73 23.62 12.88
CA GLU A 589 -11.50 24.40 11.91
C GLU A 589 -12.99 24.04 11.88
N ILE A 590 -13.39 22.98 12.58
CA ILE A 590 -14.78 22.50 12.68
C ILE A 590 -15.34 22.16 11.28
N ASN A 591 -14.60 21.34 10.53
CA ASN A 591 -15.08 20.83 9.24
C ASN A 591 -16.28 19.90 9.49
N PRO A 592 -17.53 20.30 9.15
CA PRO A 592 -18.72 19.59 9.61
C PRO A 592 -18.81 18.15 9.08
N LYS A 593 -18.27 17.91 7.87
CA LYS A 593 -18.20 16.58 7.25
C LYS A 593 -17.34 15.66 8.10
N MET A 594 -16.12 16.11 8.40
CA MET A 594 -15.14 15.30 9.13
C MET A 594 -15.52 15.14 10.60
N VAL A 595 -16.02 16.20 11.24
CA VAL A 595 -16.55 16.16 12.61
C VAL A 595 -17.67 15.12 12.74
N MET A 596 -18.62 15.08 11.79
CA MET A 596 -19.67 14.07 11.76
C MET A 596 -19.08 12.65 11.71
N THR A 597 -18.07 12.41 10.87
CA THR A 597 -17.43 11.08 10.79
C THR A 597 -16.73 10.69 12.08
N ILE A 598 -16.10 11.63 12.79
CA ILE A 598 -15.45 11.35 14.09
C ILE A 598 -16.49 10.86 15.10
N PHE A 599 -17.58 11.61 15.27
CA PHE A 599 -18.65 11.23 16.20
C PHE A 599 -19.34 9.93 15.81
N ALA A 600 -19.56 9.70 14.52
CA ALA A 600 -20.11 8.45 14.02
C ALA A 600 -19.18 7.25 14.30
N CYS A 601 -17.87 7.39 14.06
CA CYS A 601 -16.90 6.34 14.38
C CYS A 601 -16.82 6.06 15.89
N LEU A 602 -16.92 7.09 16.73
CA LEU A 602 -16.97 6.95 18.19
C LEU A 602 -18.28 6.27 18.65
N MET A 603 -19.41 6.63 18.05
CA MET A 603 -20.70 5.95 18.28
C MET A 603 -20.63 4.47 17.93
N GLY A 604 -20.09 4.14 16.76
CA GLY A 604 -19.90 2.74 16.35
C GLY A 604 -18.99 1.96 17.29
N ARG A 605 -18.04 2.64 17.96
CA ARG A 605 -17.22 2.01 19.01
C ARG A 605 -17.97 1.85 20.32
N GLY A 606 -18.69 2.88 20.76
CA GLY A 606 -19.46 2.87 22.00
C GLY A 606 -20.58 1.81 22.00
N MET A 607 -21.32 1.71 20.90
CA MET A 607 -22.42 0.74 20.77
C MET A 607 -21.95 -0.72 20.69
N LYS A 608 -20.71 -1.00 20.27
CA LYS A 608 -20.14 -2.37 20.30
C LYS A 608 -19.80 -2.88 21.69
N ARG A 609 -19.75 -2.00 22.70
CA ARG A 609 -19.40 -2.36 24.10
C ARG A 609 -20.61 -2.48 25.02
N ALA A 610 -21.71 -1.83 24.68
CA ALA A 610 -23.02 -2.01 25.31
C ALA A 610 -23.62 -3.34 24.85
#